data_AF-A0A7I9Z365-F1
#
_entry.id   AF-A0A7I9Z365-F1
#
_cell.length_a   1.000
_cell.length_b   1.000
_cell.length_c   1.000
_cell.angle_alpha   90.00
_cell.angle_beta   90.00
_cell.angle_gamma   90.00
#
_symmetry.space_group_name_H-M   'P 1'
#
loop_
_entity.id
_entity.type
_entity.pdbx_description
1 polymer ?
#
loop_
_entity_poly.entity_id
_entity_poly.type
_entity_poly.pdbx_seq_one_letter_code
_entity_poly.pdbx_strand_id
1 'polypeptide(L)'
;MSSDQRHRPTLLIFADSLAYYGPTGGLPADDPRIWPNIVAAQLGWDVELIGRIGWTCRDVWWAATQDPRAWAALPRAGAVIFATGGMDSLPSVLPTALRELIRYVRPSWLRRWVRDGYGWLQPRLSPVARPALPPHLSADYLEQTRGAIDFNRPGIPIVASLPSVHIADTYGRAHHGRAGTVAAITEWAQSHDVPLVDLKAAVAEHVMSGRGNPDGIHWNFEAHEAVAELMLKALAEAGISNDKPRS
;
A
#
# COMPACT_ATOMS: atom_id res chain seq x y z
N MET A 1 20.91 -30.42 23.65
CA MET A 1 20.75 -28.96 23.79
C MET A 1 20.62 -28.40 22.39
N SER A 2 19.38 -28.25 21.91
CA SER A 2 19.10 -27.68 20.59
C SER A 2 19.30 -26.18 20.72
N SER A 3 20.23 -25.62 19.95
CA SER A 3 20.35 -24.17 19.79
C SER A 3 18.99 -23.64 19.34
N ASP A 4 18.38 -22.82 20.19
CA ASP A 4 17.16 -22.10 19.91
C ASP A 4 17.41 -21.22 18.67
N GLN A 5 17.01 -21.70 17.50
CA GLN A 5 16.98 -20.88 16.29
C GLN A 5 15.90 -19.84 16.54
N ARG A 6 16.28 -18.71 17.15
CA ARG A 6 15.42 -17.55 17.30
C ARG A 6 14.90 -17.20 15.91
N HIS A 7 13.63 -17.50 15.67
CA HIS A 7 12.98 -17.23 14.40
C HIS A 7 13.06 -15.72 14.14
N ARG A 8 13.47 -15.32 12.94
CA ARG A 8 13.53 -13.90 12.57
C ARG A 8 12.10 -13.34 12.63
N PRO A 9 11.85 -12.18 13.26
CA PRO A 9 10.54 -11.57 13.21
C PRO A 9 10.15 -11.29 11.76
N THR A 10 8.85 -11.36 11.47
CA THR A 10 8.32 -11.03 10.13
C THR A 10 7.82 -9.59 10.09
N LEU A 11 8.16 -8.84 9.05
CA LEU A 11 7.50 -7.59 8.71
C LEU A 11 6.26 -7.93 7.88
N LEU A 12 5.07 -7.85 8.49
CA LEU A 12 3.80 -8.12 7.81
C LEU A 12 3.30 -6.84 7.16
N ILE A 13 3.14 -6.85 5.83
CA ILE A 13 2.79 -5.66 5.06
C ILE A 13 1.54 -5.92 4.27
N PHE A 14 0.50 -5.12 4.51
CA PHE A 14 -0.67 -5.02 3.65
C PHE A 14 -0.49 -3.87 2.68
N ALA A 15 -0.43 -4.14 1.37
CA ALA A 15 -0.06 -3.13 0.38
C ALA A 15 -0.87 -3.19 -0.92
N ASP A 16 -0.78 -2.12 -1.69
CA ASP A 16 -1.13 -2.11 -3.12
C ASP A 16 0.13 -2.28 -4.01
N SER A 17 0.00 -2.04 -5.31
CA SER A 17 1.09 -2.21 -6.27
C SER A 17 2.29 -1.29 -6.05
N LEU A 18 2.14 -0.17 -5.33
CA LEU A 18 3.24 0.75 -5.03
C LEU A 18 4.35 0.08 -4.21
N ALA A 19 4.05 -1.02 -3.52
CA ALA A 19 5.05 -1.73 -2.73
C ALA A 19 6.01 -2.60 -3.55
N TYR A 20 5.61 -3.07 -4.73
CA TYR A 20 6.36 -4.09 -5.46
C TYR A 20 6.46 -3.86 -6.97
N TYR A 21 5.92 -2.76 -7.50
CA TYR A 21 6.18 -2.36 -8.88
C TYR A 21 7.42 -1.47 -8.96
N GLY A 22 8.35 -1.86 -9.82
CA GLY A 22 9.53 -1.06 -10.15
C GLY A 22 9.36 -0.24 -11.44
N PRO A 23 10.47 0.24 -12.02
CA PRO A 23 10.45 1.16 -13.15
C PRO A 23 9.89 0.55 -14.46
N THR A 24 9.85 -0.78 -14.57
CA THR A 24 9.41 -1.48 -15.79
C THR A 24 8.19 -2.38 -15.59
N GLY A 25 7.61 -2.42 -14.38
CA GLY A 25 6.43 -3.22 -14.06
C GLY A 25 6.50 -3.91 -12.70
N GLY A 26 5.60 -4.87 -12.49
CA GLY A 26 5.55 -5.65 -11.26
C GLY A 26 6.78 -6.53 -11.07
N LEU A 27 7.35 -6.51 -9.87
CA LEU A 27 8.46 -7.34 -9.45
C LEU A 27 7.98 -8.48 -8.53
N PRO A 28 8.76 -9.55 -8.40
CA PRO A 28 8.55 -10.55 -7.36
C PRO A 28 8.51 -9.91 -5.96
N ALA A 29 7.71 -10.48 -5.06
CA ALA A 29 7.56 -9.96 -3.69
C ALA A 29 8.86 -10.04 -2.87
N ASP A 30 9.83 -10.86 -3.30
CA ASP A 30 11.15 -11.05 -2.71
C ASP A 30 12.27 -10.29 -3.44
N ASP A 31 11.95 -9.41 -4.41
CA ASP A 31 12.97 -8.60 -5.08
C ASP A 31 13.70 -7.70 -4.06
N PRO A 32 15.03 -7.78 -3.92
CA PRO A 32 15.74 -7.07 -2.84
C PRO A 32 15.70 -5.55 -2.98
N ARG A 33 15.29 -5.01 -4.14
CA ARG A 33 15.29 -3.57 -4.44
C ARG A 33 13.97 -2.89 -4.12
N ILE A 34 12.92 -3.63 -3.80
CA ILE A 34 11.66 -3.02 -3.39
C ILE A 34 11.72 -2.65 -1.90
N TRP A 35 11.13 -1.50 -1.56
CA TRP A 35 11.17 -0.93 -0.21
C TRP A 35 10.83 -1.93 0.91
N PRO A 36 9.87 -2.87 0.77
CA PRO A 36 9.60 -3.88 1.81
C PRO A 36 10.84 -4.68 2.20
N ASN A 37 11.58 -5.15 1.20
CA ASN A 37 12.76 -5.99 1.39
C ASN A 37 13.97 -5.19 1.84
N ILE A 38 14.08 -3.91 1.43
CA ILE A 38 15.09 -2.99 1.96
C ILE A 38 14.89 -2.79 3.46
N VAL A 39 13.66 -2.50 3.91
CA VAL A 39 13.34 -2.30 5.33
C VAL A 39 13.64 -3.56 6.13
N ALA A 40 13.15 -4.72 5.69
CA ALA A 40 13.37 -5.98 6.41
C ALA A 40 14.85 -6.39 6.43
N ALA A 41 15.60 -6.15 5.36
CA ALA A 41 17.04 -6.38 5.35
C ALA A 41 17.77 -5.51 6.39
N GLN A 42 17.38 -4.24 6.53
CA GLN A 42 17.95 -3.34 7.55
C GLN A 42 17.62 -3.80 8.98
N LEU A 43 16.44 -4.37 9.20
CA LEU A 43 15.99 -4.91 10.49
C LEU A 43 16.53 -6.32 10.79
N GLY A 44 17.06 -7.03 9.78
CA GLY A 44 17.37 -8.45 9.90
C GLY A 44 16.12 -9.32 10.05
N TRP A 45 14.99 -8.91 9.46
CA TRP A 45 13.68 -9.56 9.56
C TRP A 45 13.32 -10.28 8.26
N ASP A 46 12.29 -11.12 8.30
CA ASP A 46 11.67 -11.71 7.11
C ASP A 46 10.50 -10.81 6.63
N VAL A 47 10.02 -10.97 5.39
CA VAL A 47 8.88 -10.20 4.85
C VAL A 47 7.71 -11.13 4.56
N GLU A 48 6.52 -10.73 4.99
CA GLU A 48 5.26 -11.23 4.41
C GLU A 48 4.54 -10.05 3.76
N LEU A 49 4.61 -9.99 2.42
CA LEU A 49 3.92 -8.98 1.62
C LEU A 49 2.60 -9.53 1.10
N ILE A 50 1.49 -8.98 1.59
CA ILE A 50 0.13 -9.32 1.17
C ILE A 50 -0.45 -8.11 0.45
N GLY A 51 -0.54 -8.20 -0.87
CA GLY A 51 -0.98 -7.08 -1.69
C GLY A 51 -1.35 -7.48 -3.10
N ARG A 52 -2.20 -6.67 -3.73
CA ARG A 52 -2.49 -6.77 -5.17
C ARG A 52 -2.64 -5.39 -5.78
N ILE A 53 -2.46 -5.34 -7.09
CA ILE A 53 -2.72 -4.13 -7.88
C ILE A 53 -4.16 -3.65 -7.67
N GLY A 54 -4.28 -2.34 -7.43
CA GLY A 54 -5.57 -1.69 -7.28
C GLY A 54 -6.24 -1.84 -5.92
N TRP A 55 -5.57 -2.44 -4.93
CA TRP A 55 -6.11 -2.58 -3.57
C TRP A 55 -6.27 -1.24 -2.86
N THR A 56 -7.41 -1.10 -2.20
CA THR A 56 -7.77 0.00 -1.31
C THR A 56 -7.70 -0.45 0.15
N CYS A 57 -7.89 0.46 1.11
CA CYS A 57 -8.00 0.09 2.53
C CYS A 57 -9.12 -0.95 2.78
N ARG A 58 -10.19 -0.95 1.96
CA ARG A 58 -11.23 -1.99 2.02
C ARG A 58 -10.67 -3.39 1.73
N ASP A 59 -9.77 -3.51 0.76
CA ASP A 59 -9.21 -4.81 0.36
C ASP A 59 -8.26 -5.34 1.45
N VAL A 60 -7.58 -4.44 2.17
CA VAL A 60 -6.77 -4.79 3.35
C VAL A 60 -7.62 -5.44 4.44
N TRP A 61 -8.79 -4.90 4.74
CA TRP A 61 -9.72 -5.51 5.71
C TRP A 61 -10.08 -6.94 5.32
N TRP A 62 -10.40 -7.17 4.05
CA TRP A 62 -10.72 -8.52 3.57
C TRP A 62 -9.50 -9.44 3.57
N ALA A 63 -8.32 -8.94 3.23
CA ALA A 63 -7.09 -9.72 3.31
C ALA A 63 -6.79 -10.14 4.75
N ALA A 64 -6.86 -9.20 5.71
CA ALA A 64 -6.62 -9.49 7.12
C ALA A 64 -7.62 -10.51 7.69
N THR A 65 -8.86 -10.50 7.22
CA THR A 65 -9.95 -11.35 7.75
C THR A 65 -10.24 -12.61 6.94
N GLN A 66 -9.64 -12.79 5.77
CA GLN A 66 -9.94 -13.93 4.87
C GLN A 66 -8.69 -14.59 4.25
N ASP A 67 -7.51 -13.97 4.31
CA ASP A 67 -6.29 -14.56 3.75
C ASP A 67 -5.57 -15.41 4.80
N PRO A 68 -5.48 -16.75 4.63
CA PRO A 68 -4.77 -17.61 5.57
C PRO A 68 -3.27 -17.28 5.68
N ARG A 69 -2.67 -16.61 4.68
CA ARG A 69 -1.29 -16.12 4.78
C ARG A 69 -1.15 -15.02 5.83
N ALA A 70 -2.13 -14.12 5.91
CA ALA A 70 -2.16 -13.08 6.94
C ALA A 70 -2.20 -13.71 8.34
N TRP A 71 -3.03 -14.73 8.52
CA TRP A 71 -3.15 -15.43 9.81
C TRP A 71 -1.92 -16.26 10.14
N ALA A 72 -1.23 -16.83 9.14
CA ALA A 72 0.02 -17.56 9.34
C ALA A 72 1.22 -16.63 9.65
N ALA A 73 1.19 -15.41 9.13
CA ALA A 73 2.24 -14.42 9.36
C ALA A 73 2.05 -13.64 10.67
N LEU A 74 0.80 -13.34 11.06
CA LEU A 74 0.51 -12.51 12.22
C LEU A 74 1.15 -13.02 13.53
N PRO A 75 1.16 -14.33 13.88
CA PRO A 75 1.85 -14.86 15.06
C PRO A 75 3.37 -14.74 15.01
N ARG A 76 3.96 -14.50 13.84
CA ARG A 76 5.41 -14.31 13.64
C ARG A 76 5.81 -12.84 13.42
N ALA A 77 4.82 -11.96 13.23
CA ALA A 77 5.04 -10.57 12.89
C ALA A 77 5.71 -9.78 14.03
N GLY A 78 6.79 -9.05 13.75
CA GLY A 78 7.36 -8.08 14.68
C GLY A 78 6.68 -6.71 14.62
N ALA A 79 6.12 -6.36 13.47
CA ALA A 79 5.35 -5.15 13.22
C ALA A 79 4.42 -5.36 12.01
N VAL A 80 3.42 -4.49 11.86
CA VAL A 80 2.52 -4.46 10.70
C VAL A 80 2.61 -3.11 10.00
N ILE A 81 2.63 -3.11 8.67
CA ILE A 81 2.54 -1.90 7.85
C ILE A 81 1.26 -1.92 7.01
N PHE A 82 0.47 -0.86 7.10
CA PHE A 82 -0.61 -0.56 6.16
C PHE A 82 -0.10 0.38 5.06
N ALA A 83 0.38 -0.20 3.96
CA ALA A 83 0.90 0.52 2.79
C ALA A 83 -0.19 0.67 1.69
N THR A 84 -1.35 1.21 2.06
CA THR A 84 -2.50 1.47 1.17
C THR A 84 -3.00 2.91 1.32
N GLY A 85 -4.12 3.28 0.67
CA GLY A 85 -4.65 4.65 0.61
C GLY A 85 -4.34 5.36 -0.70
N GLY A 86 -3.30 4.92 -1.43
CA GLY A 86 -2.97 5.42 -2.77
C GLY A 86 -4.17 5.27 -3.71
N MET A 87 -4.61 4.03 -3.92
CA MET A 87 -5.76 3.71 -4.76
C MET A 87 -7.06 4.33 -4.28
N ASP A 88 -7.27 4.45 -2.96
CA ASP A 88 -8.44 5.07 -2.35
C ASP A 88 -8.65 6.49 -2.87
N SER A 89 -7.55 7.26 -2.92
CA SER A 89 -7.55 8.66 -3.32
C SER A 89 -7.69 8.90 -4.84
N LEU A 90 -7.48 7.86 -5.65
CA LEU A 90 -7.54 7.99 -7.12
C LEU A 90 -8.97 8.21 -7.61
N PRO A 91 -9.15 9.01 -8.68
CA PRO A 91 -10.46 9.20 -9.26
C PRO A 91 -11.02 7.89 -9.84
N SER A 92 -12.27 7.62 -9.51
CA SER A 92 -12.98 6.41 -9.91
C SER A 92 -14.23 6.77 -10.69
N VAL A 93 -14.12 6.65 -12.01
CA VAL A 93 -15.23 6.93 -12.96
C VAL A 93 -16.33 5.88 -12.86
N LEU A 94 -15.97 4.66 -12.48
CA LEU A 94 -16.90 3.57 -12.20
C LEU A 94 -16.53 2.94 -10.86
N PRO A 95 -17.52 2.58 -10.00
CA PRO A 95 -17.26 1.78 -8.81
C PRO A 95 -16.36 0.59 -9.12
N THR A 96 -15.36 0.33 -8.26
CA THR A 96 -14.35 -0.72 -8.49
C THR A 96 -14.98 -2.07 -8.85
N ALA A 97 -16.06 -2.47 -8.18
CA ALA A 97 -16.78 -3.70 -8.50
C ALA A 97 -17.26 -3.78 -9.97
N LEU A 98 -17.82 -2.68 -10.51
CA LEU A 98 -18.26 -2.63 -11.91
C LEU A 98 -17.08 -2.65 -12.88
N ARG A 99 -15.99 -1.95 -12.56
CA ARG A 99 -14.75 -2.00 -13.34
C ARG A 99 -14.19 -3.42 -13.39
N GLU A 100 -14.19 -4.13 -12.27
CA GLU A 100 -13.70 -5.52 -12.21
C GLU A 100 -14.59 -6.49 -12.99
N LEU A 101 -15.88 -6.21 -13.18
CA LEU A 101 -16.76 -7.04 -14.02
C LEU A 101 -16.33 -7.09 -15.49
N ILE A 102 -15.58 -6.08 -15.97
CA ILE A 102 -15.08 -6.03 -17.35
C ILE A 102 -14.31 -7.31 -17.69
N ARG A 103 -13.52 -7.86 -16.75
CA ARG A 103 -12.71 -9.07 -17.00
C ARG A 103 -13.55 -10.32 -17.33
N TYR A 104 -14.81 -10.34 -16.86
CA TYR A 104 -15.77 -11.43 -17.05
C TYR A 104 -16.71 -11.24 -18.24
N VAL A 105 -16.69 -10.08 -18.91
CA VAL A 105 -17.52 -9.81 -20.09
C VAL A 105 -17.22 -10.84 -21.19
N ARG A 106 -18.28 -11.40 -21.77
CA ARG A 106 -18.22 -12.32 -22.91
C ARG A 106 -19.16 -11.85 -24.01
N PRO A 107 -18.83 -12.10 -25.29
CA PRO A 107 -17.61 -12.72 -25.80
C PRO A 107 -16.38 -11.79 -25.77
N SER A 108 -15.19 -12.29 -26.16
CA SER A 108 -13.92 -11.56 -26.01
C SER A 108 -13.85 -10.22 -26.75
N TRP A 109 -14.55 -10.08 -27.89
CA TRP A 109 -14.63 -8.81 -28.62
C TRP A 109 -15.42 -7.75 -27.86
N LEU A 110 -16.50 -8.13 -27.16
CA LEU A 110 -17.29 -7.23 -26.35
C LEU A 110 -16.48 -6.74 -25.16
N ARG A 111 -15.74 -7.64 -24.51
CA ARG A 111 -14.83 -7.28 -23.43
C ARG A 111 -13.78 -6.25 -23.86
N ARG A 112 -13.16 -6.44 -25.03
CA ARG A 112 -12.20 -5.46 -25.58
C ARG A 112 -12.89 -4.11 -25.76
N TRP A 113 -14.06 -4.09 -26.41
CA TRP A 113 -14.82 -2.86 -26.63
C TRP A 113 -15.18 -2.13 -25.32
N VAL A 114 -15.68 -2.86 -24.31
CA VAL A 114 -15.99 -2.28 -22.98
C VAL A 114 -14.75 -1.73 -22.30
N ARG A 115 -13.64 -2.49 -22.31
CA ARG A 115 -12.36 -2.05 -21.74
C ARG A 115 -11.83 -0.80 -22.44
N ASP A 116 -11.88 -0.76 -23.77
CA ASP A 116 -11.37 0.34 -24.57
C ASP A 116 -12.24 1.59 -24.38
N GLY A 117 -13.57 1.42 -24.30
CA GLY A 117 -14.50 2.49 -23.95
C GLY A 117 -14.27 3.04 -22.54
N TYR A 118 -14.05 2.16 -21.56
CA TYR A 118 -13.65 2.58 -20.21
C TYR A 118 -12.32 3.35 -20.23
N GLY A 119 -11.29 2.85 -20.93
CA GLY A 119 -10.00 3.52 -21.06
C GLY A 119 -10.10 4.88 -21.77
N TRP A 120 -11.08 5.07 -22.65
CA TRP A 120 -11.37 6.37 -23.26
C TRP A 120 -12.07 7.32 -22.29
N LEU A 121 -13.02 6.83 -21.50
CA LEU A 121 -13.80 7.62 -20.53
C LEU A 121 -12.98 8.01 -19.29
N GLN A 122 -12.18 7.08 -18.77
CA GLN A 122 -11.47 7.23 -17.50
C GLN A 122 -10.67 8.53 -17.40
N PRO A 123 -9.73 8.85 -18.32
CA PRO A 123 -8.94 10.08 -18.22
C PRO A 123 -9.79 11.35 -18.37
N ARG A 124 -10.89 11.29 -19.13
CA ARG A 124 -11.76 12.45 -19.42
C ARG A 124 -12.67 12.81 -18.26
N LEU A 125 -13.15 11.80 -17.52
CA LEU A 125 -14.05 11.98 -16.39
C LEU A 125 -13.30 12.03 -15.05
N SER A 126 -12.03 11.61 -15.01
CA SER A 126 -11.21 11.63 -13.79
C SER A 126 -11.19 12.97 -13.07
N PRO A 127 -11.07 14.15 -13.73
CA PRO A 127 -11.02 15.44 -13.03
C PRO A 127 -12.26 15.77 -12.19
N VAL A 128 -13.41 15.14 -12.47
CA VAL A 128 -14.67 15.36 -11.75
C VAL A 128 -15.18 14.11 -11.04
N ALA A 129 -14.49 12.97 -11.20
CA ALA A 129 -14.88 11.71 -10.58
C ALA A 129 -14.65 11.74 -9.07
N ARG A 130 -15.39 10.93 -8.31
CA ARG A 130 -15.15 10.78 -6.87
C ARG A 130 -13.93 9.90 -6.61
N PRO A 131 -13.28 9.99 -5.43
CA PRO A 131 -12.25 9.03 -5.04
C PRO A 131 -12.80 7.60 -5.04
N ALA A 132 -11.95 6.61 -5.34
CA ALA A 132 -12.31 5.20 -5.41
C ALA A 132 -12.86 4.67 -4.08
N LEU A 133 -12.35 5.20 -2.96
CA LEU A 133 -12.92 5.01 -1.66
C LEU A 133 -13.10 6.36 -0.96
N PRO A 134 -14.30 6.69 -0.44
CA PRO A 134 -14.50 7.89 0.37
C PRO A 134 -13.50 7.97 1.53
N PRO A 135 -12.92 9.15 1.83
CA PRO A 135 -11.88 9.31 2.85
C PRO A 135 -12.21 8.71 4.22
N HIS A 136 -13.43 8.93 4.73
CA HIS A 136 -13.85 8.37 6.02
C HIS A 136 -13.87 6.84 6.00
N LEU A 137 -14.26 6.21 4.88
CA LEU A 137 -14.24 4.75 4.77
C LEU A 137 -12.80 4.21 4.74
N SER A 138 -11.84 4.94 4.16
CA SER A 138 -10.43 4.54 4.24
C SER A 138 -9.99 4.44 5.70
N ALA A 139 -10.27 5.46 6.51
CA ALA A 139 -10.01 5.45 7.95
C ALA A 139 -10.77 4.32 8.68
N ASP A 140 -12.06 4.14 8.39
CA ASP A 140 -12.89 3.10 9.03
C ASP A 140 -12.37 1.68 8.74
N TYR A 141 -11.89 1.40 7.52
CA TYR A 141 -11.32 0.09 7.21
C TYR A 141 -9.93 -0.11 7.80
N LEU A 142 -9.11 0.95 7.88
CA LEU A 142 -7.85 0.88 8.61
C LEU A 142 -8.10 0.59 10.09
N GLU A 143 -9.10 1.22 10.70
CA GLU A 143 -9.45 0.96 12.11
C GLU A 143 -9.99 -0.45 12.33
N GLN A 144 -10.91 -0.92 11.48
CA GLN A 144 -11.39 -2.30 11.56
C GLN A 144 -10.23 -3.30 11.49
N THR A 145 -9.30 -3.07 10.56
CA THR A 145 -8.10 -3.91 10.40
C THR A 145 -7.20 -3.84 11.62
N ARG A 146 -6.88 -2.62 12.11
CA ARG A 146 -6.06 -2.38 13.32
C ARG A 146 -6.67 -3.09 14.52
N GLY A 147 -7.96 -2.90 14.77
CA GLY A 147 -8.69 -3.51 15.88
C GLY A 147 -8.71 -5.04 15.81
N ALA A 148 -8.88 -5.62 14.62
CA ALA A 148 -8.80 -7.07 14.45
C ALA A 148 -7.38 -7.62 14.69
N ILE A 149 -6.35 -6.91 14.23
CA ILE A 149 -4.95 -7.28 14.47
C ILE A 149 -4.62 -7.19 15.97
N ASP A 150 -4.99 -6.08 16.62
CA ASP A 150 -4.76 -5.87 18.04
C ASP A 150 -5.50 -6.90 18.90
N PHE A 151 -6.73 -7.28 18.54
CA PHE A 151 -7.45 -8.36 19.21
C PHE A 151 -6.71 -9.71 19.15
N ASN A 152 -6.09 -10.04 18.01
CA ASN A 152 -5.38 -11.31 17.82
C ASN A 152 -3.92 -11.27 18.29
N ARG A 153 -3.29 -10.10 18.30
CA ARG A 153 -1.93 -9.87 18.75
C ARG A 153 -1.82 -8.50 19.42
N PRO A 154 -2.24 -8.39 20.69
CA PRO A 154 -2.30 -7.11 21.40
C PRO A 154 -0.97 -6.38 21.43
N GLY A 155 -1.00 -5.09 21.11
CA GLY A 155 0.16 -4.19 21.21
C GLY A 155 1.25 -4.41 20.15
N ILE A 156 0.99 -5.16 19.07
CA ILE A 156 1.93 -5.21 17.95
C ILE A 156 2.09 -3.80 17.35
N PRO A 157 3.32 -3.31 17.09
CA PRO A 157 3.54 -2.02 16.44
C PRO A 157 2.92 -1.96 15.04
N ILE A 158 2.22 -0.87 14.74
CA ILE A 158 1.55 -0.63 13.46
C ILE A 158 2.02 0.72 12.90
N VAL A 159 2.38 0.72 11.61
CA VAL A 159 2.69 1.94 10.83
C VAL A 159 1.74 1.99 9.64
N ALA A 160 1.30 3.19 9.24
CA ALA A 160 0.46 3.38 8.05
C ALA A 160 1.04 4.40 7.07
N SER A 161 0.68 4.28 5.79
CA SER A 161 1.09 5.22 4.76
C SER A 161 0.00 6.23 4.41
N LEU A 162 0.39 7.45 4.09
CA LEU A 162 -0.47 8.41 3.40
C LEU A 162 -0.35 8.23 1.87
N PRO A 163 -1.40 8.57 1.10
CA PRO A 163 -1.42 8.39 -0.34
C PRO A 163 -0.27 9.10 -1.07
N SER A 164 0.25 8.45 -2.11
CA SER A 164 1.26 9.01 -3.01
C SER A 164 0.68 10.05 -4.00
N VAL A 165 1.50 10.45 -4.97
CA VAL A 165 1.16 11.27 -6.15
C VAL A 165 1.53 10.51 -7.43
N HIS A 166 1.04 10.98 -8.58
CA HIS A 166 1.22 10.35 -9.88
C HIS A 166 1.16 11.39 -11.02
N ILE A 167 1.72 11.06 -12.19
CA ILE A 167 1.53 11.80 -13.45
C ILE A 167 0.76 11.00 -14.49
N ALA A 168 0.10 9.91 -14.06
CA ALA A 168 -0.64 9.01 -14.92
C ALA A 168 -1.76 9.68 -15.72
N ASP A 169 -1.67 9.59 -17.05
CA ASP A 169 -2.69 10.10 -17.97
C ASP A 169 -4.01 9.36 -17.80
N THR A 170 -3.97 8.06 -17.47
CA THR A 170 -5.15 7.22 -17.22
C THR A 170 -6.09 7.80 -16.15
N TYR A 171 -5.55 8.50 -15.17
CA TYR A 171 -6.31 9.17 -14.10
C TYR A 171 -6.45 10.68 -14.33
N GLY A 172 -6.24 11.16 -15.57
CA GLY A 172 -6.31 12.57 -15.92
C GLY A 172 -5.33 13.45 -15.13
N ARG A 173 -4.27 12.86 -14.56
CA ARG A 173 -3.33 13.51 -13.62
C ARG A 173 -4.02 14.20 -12.44
N ALA A 174 -5.20 13.72 -12.04
CA ALA A 174 -6.02 14.36 -11.01
C ALA A 174 -5.72 13.81 -9.61
N HIS A 175 -5.57 14.71 -8.63
CA HIS A 175 -5.27 14.39 -7.22
C HIS A 175 -6.28 14.95 -6.22
N HIS A 176 -7.45 15.40 -6.65
CA HIS A 176 -8.43 16.07 -5.77
C HIS A 176 -8.91 15.18 -4.61
N GLY A 177 -8.91 13.86 -4.77
CA GLY A 177 -9.23 12.91 -3.70
C GLY A 177 -8.17 12.85 -2.59
N ARG A 178 -6.90 13.17 -2.90
CA ARG A 178 -5.77 12.98 -1.97
C ARG A 178 -5.91 13.79 -0.69
N ALA A 179 -6.28 15.07 -0.79
CA ALA A 179 -6.33 15.95 0.38
C ALA A 179 -7.32 15.43 1.44
N GLY A 180 -8.51 14.99 1.00
CA GLY A 180 -9.51 14.39 1.88
C GLY A 180 -9.02 13.08 2.50
N THR A 181 -8.45 12.17 1.70
CA THR A 181 -7.92 10.89 2.19
C THR A 181 -6.78 11.09 3.19
N VAL A 182 -5.86 12.02 2.94
CA VAL A 182 -4.79 12.38 3.89
C VAL A 182 -5.38 12.86 5.20
N ALA A 183 -6.34 13.81 5.16
CA ALA A 183 -6.94 14.35 6.37
C ALA A 183 -7.59 13.26 7.23
N ALA A 184 -8.39 12.37 6.61
CA ALA A 184 -9.06 11.28 7.33
C ALA A 184 -8.08 10.26 7.93
N ILE A 185 -7.04 9.86 7.20
CA ILE A 185 -6.03 8.92 7.71
C ILE A 185 -5.20 9.58 8.81
N THR A 186 -4.86 10.87 8.68
CA THR A 186 -4.14 11.62 9.72
C THR A 186 -4.94 11.73 11.01
N GLU A 187 -6.23 12.05 10.93
CA GLU A 187 -7.12 12.11 12.10
C GLU A 187 -7.25 10.75 12.80
N TRP A 188 -7.45 9.67 12.01
CA TRP A 188 -7.47 8.31 12.53
C TRP A 188 -6.14 7.93 13.20
N ALA A 189 -5.01 8.23 12.55
CA ALA A 189 -3.70 7.87 13.08
C ALA A 189 -3.38 8.60 14.39
N GLN A 190 -3.74 9.88 14.50
CA GLN A 190 -3.57 10.66 15.73
C GLN A 190 -4.41 10.11 16.89
N SER A 191 -5.64 9.65 16.62
CA SER A 191 -6.51 9.09 17.66
C SER A 191 -6.07 7.71 18.16
N HIS A 192 -5.20 7.02 17.41
CA HIS A 192 -4.74 5.65 17.73
C HIS A 192 -3.21 5.55 17.90
N ASP A 193 -2.51 6.68 17.92
CA ASP A 193 -1.04 6.76 18.04
C ASP A 193 -0.30 5.88 17.00
N VAL A 194 -0.75 5.93 15.74
CA VAL A 194 -0.16 5.20 14.62
C VAL A 194 0.80 6.11 13.86
N PRO A 195 2.12 5.80 13.81
CA PRO A 195 3.06 6.58 13.00
C PRO A 195 2.71 6.53 11.51
N LEU A 196 2.90 7.66 10.83
CA LEU A 196 2.54 7.85 9.43
C LEU A 196 3.75 8.11 8.53
N VAL A 197 3.76 7.45 7.37
CA VAL A 197 4.72 7.72 6.30
C VAL A 197 4.02 8.43 5.14
N ASP A 198 4.41 9.67 4.85
CA ASP A 198 3.94 10.37 3.64
C ASP A 198 4.69 9.88 2.39
N LEU A 199 4.07 9.00 1.61
CA LEU A 199 4.66 8.51 0.36
C LEU A 199 4.93 9.64 -0.63
N LYS A 200 4.12 10.71 -0.65
CA LYS A 200 4.39 11.86 -1.51
C LYS A 200 5.74 12.50 -1.16
N ALA A 201 6.08 12.59 0.13
CA ALA A 201 7.33 13.20 0.56
C ALA A 201 8.55 12.41 0.04
N ALA A 202 8.46 11.09 -0.04
CA ALA A 202 9.52 10.24 -0.58
C ALA A 202 9.61 10.30 -2.11
N VAL A 203 8.49 10.33 -2.83
CA VAL A 203 8.48 9.96 -4.26
C VAL A 203 8.16 11.10 -5.22
N ALA A 204 7.68 12.24 -4.72
CA ALA A 204 7.19 13.33 -5.57
C ALA A 204 8.22 13.82 -6.60
N GLU A 205 9.49 13.98 -6.21
CA GLU A 205 10.54 14.42 -7.15
C GLU A 205 10.71 13.42 -8.30
N HIS A 206 10.81 12.13 -8.00
CA HIS A 206 10.98 11.07 -9.01
C HIS A 206 9.78 10.94 -9.94
N VAL A 207 8.58 10.97 -9.37
CA VAL A 207 7.33 10.83 -10.14
C VAL A 207 7.08 12.06 -11.01
N MET A 208 7.20 13.26 -10.45
CA MET A 208 6.88 14.51 -11.17
C MET A 208 7.91 14.86 -12.24
N SER A 209 9.15 14.39 -12.10
CA SER A 209 10.19 14.50 -13.15
C SER A 209 10.09 13.44 -14.25
N GLY A 210 9.11 12.53 -14.18
CA GLY A 210 8.94 11.46 -15.16
C GLY A 210 10.00 10.36 -15.07
N ARG A 211 10.74 10.27 -13.96
CA ARG A 211 11.73 9.22 -13.70
C ARG A 211 11.13 7.91 -13.20
N GLY A 212 9.84 7.89 -12.92
CA GLY A 212 9.10 6.70 -12.50
C GLY A 212 8.83 5.72 -13.65
N ASN A 213 7.93 4.77 -13.38
CA ASN A 213 7.42 3.86 -14.37
C ASN A 213 6.67 4.62 -15.48
N PRO A 214 6.75 4.18 -16.76
CA PRO A 214 5.99 4.77 -17.86
C PRO A 214 4.47 4.90 -17.66
N ASP A 215 3.87 4.11 -16.76
CA ASP A 215 2.46 4.26 -16.41
C ASP A 215 2.13 5.55 -15.61
N GLY A 216 3.16 6.24 -15.11
CA GLY A 216 3.06 7.48 -14.36
C GLY A 216 2.55 7.32 -12.93
N ILE A 217 2.41 6.09 -12.42
CA ILE A 217 1.96 5.79 -11.05
C ILE A 217 3.10 5.23 -10.22
N HIS A 218 3.76 4.20 -10.73
CA HIS A 218 4.82 3.51 -10.00
C HIS A 218 6.15 4.25 -10.16
N TRP A 219 7.06 4.04 -9.23
CA TRP A 219 8.29 4.81 -9.14
C TRP A 219 9.54 3.95 -9.40
N ASN A 220 10.70 4.60 -9.43
CA ASN A 220 11.98 3.94 -9.68
C ASN A 220 12.59 3.39 -8.38
N PHE A 221 13.77 2.77 -8.47
CA PHE A 221 14.40 2.14 -7.31
C PHE A 221 14.87 3.15 -6.26
N GLU A 222 15.29 4.35 -6.67
CA GLU A 222 15.68 5.43 -5.76
C GLU A 222 14.48 5.90 -4.91
N ALA A 223 13.28 5.93 -5.48
CA ALA A 223 12.07 6.17 -4.72
C ALA A 223 11.74 5.02 -3.75
N HIS A 224 12.04 3.75 -4.08
CA HIS A 224 11.92 2.64 -3.13
C HIS A 224 12.90 2.81 -1.96
N GLU A 225 14.13 3.24 -2.21
CA GLU A 225 15.11 3.56 -1.15
C GLU A 225 14.59 4.69 -0.24
N ALA A 226 14.09 5.78 -0.82
CA ALA A 226 13.53 6.90 -0.07
C ALA A 226 12.30 6.50 0.78
N VAL A 227 11.42 5.64 0.24
CA VAL A 227 10.28 5.08 1.01
C VAL A 227 10.79 4.20 2.15
N ALA A 228 11.79 3.35 1.90
CA ALA A 228 12.36 2.48 2.94
C ALA A 228 12.95 3.30 4.09
N GLU A 229 13.64 4.40 3.80
CA GLU A 229 14.17 5.30 4.83
C GLU A 229 13.08 5.91 5.71
N LEU A 230 11.97 6.36 5.13
CA LEU A 230 10.85 6.90 5.91
C LEU A 230 10.13 5.80 6.71
N MET A 231 9.98 4.60 6.16
CA MET A 231 9.39 3.46 6.87
C MET A 231 10.24 3.06 8.08
N LEU A 232 11.56 3.04 7.96
CA LEU A 232 12.46 2.76 9.09
C LEU A 232 12.34 3.81 10.20
N LYS A 233 12.19 5.09 9.86
CA LYS A 233 11.95 6.16 10.84
C LYS A 233 10.62 5.97 11.57
N ALA A 234 9.53 5.71 10.84
CA ALA A 234 8.22 5.47 11.43
C ALA A 234 8.17 4.20 12.29
N LEU A 235 8.87 3.14 11.89
CA LEU A 235 9.01 1.93 12.70
C LEU A 235 9.79 2.20 14.00
N ALA A 236 10.82 3.04 13.95
CA ALA A 236 11.54 3.46 15.16
C ALA A 236 10.66 4.29 16.10
N GLU A 237 9.82 5.18 15.57
CA GLU A 237 8.79 5.90 16.34
C GLU A 237 7.77 4.93 16.97
N ALA A 238 7.44 3.84 16.28
CA ALA A 238 6.59 2.76 16.79
C ALA A 238 7.32 1.82 17.79
N GLY A 239 8.57 2.13 18.18
CA GLY A 239 9.34 1.38 19.17
C GLY A 239 10.17 0.21 18.62
N ILE A 240 10.31 0.07 17.30
CA ILE A 240 11.19 -0.93 16.67
C ILE A 240 12.60 -0.36 16.52
N SER A 241 13.52 -0.74 17.41
CA SER A 241 14.94 -0.39 17.30
C SER A 241 15.77 -1.48 16.62
N ASN A 242 16.84 -1.05 15.96
CA ASN A 242 17.77 -1.92 15.24
C ASN A 242 18.84 -2.54 16.16
N ASP A 243 18.48 -2.86 17.41
CA ASP A 243 19.43 -3.42 18.37
C ASP A 243 19.78 -4.84 17.95
N LYS A 244 20.92 -4.97 17.23
CA LYS A 244 21.64 -6.23 17.17
C LYS A 244 21.89 -6.67 18.61
N PRO A 245 21.59 -7.93 18.99
CA PRO A 245 21.95 -8.42 20.30
C PRO A 245 23.45 -8.19 20.48
N ARG A 246 23.83 -7.42 21.51
CA ARG A 246 25.22 -7.24 21.91
C ARG A 246 25.81 -8.64 22.12
N SER A 247 26.75 -9.00 21.26
CA SER A 247 27.60 -10.18 21.41
C SER A 247 28.39 -10.12 22.70
#